data_AF-A0AAV3QZU0-F1
#
_entry.id   AF-A0AAV3QZU0-F1
#
_cell.length_a   1.000
_cell.length_b   1.000
_cell.length_c   1.000
_cell.angle_alpha   90.00
_cell.angle_beta   90.00
_cell.angle_gamma   90.00
#
_symmetry.space_group_name_H-M   'P 1'
#
loop_
_entity.id
_entity.type
_entity.pdbx_description
1 polymer ?
#
loop_
_entity_poly.entity_id
_entity_poly.type
_entity_poly.pdbx_seq_one_letter_code
_entity_poly.pdbx_strand_id
1 'polypeptide(L)' 'MVALKWGISNGASVIVKSFNHKRLEENMQALELKIEDSDLKNIENMNEKKIMSGEHLINQTTSPYKTIQELWDDEI' A
#
# COMPACT_ATOMS: atom_id res chain seq x y z
N MET A 1 2.38 6.63 -11.10
CA MET A 1 1.84 5.58 -12.00
C MET A 1 2.50 4.23 -11.75
N VAL A 2 3.84 4.13 -11.74
CA VAL A 2 4.58 2.85 -11.49
C VAL A 2 4.06 2.08 -10.27
N ALA A 3 3.89 2.73 -9.12
CA ALA A 3 3.34 2.08 -7.92
C ALA A 3 1.93 1.50 -8.11
N LEU A 4 1.07 2.16 -8.89
CA LEU A 4 -0.28 1.67 -9.19
C LEU A 4 -0.22 0.46 -10.11
N LYS A 5 0.61 0.54 -11.14
CA LYS A 5 0.81 -0.58 -12.06
C LYS A 5 1.42 -1.78 -11.34
N TRP A 6 2.36 -1.58 -10.42
CA TRP A 6 2.92 -2.65 -9.60
C TRP A 6 1.84 -3.35 -8.78
N GLY A 7 0.94 -2.61 -8.11
CA GLY A 7 -0.19 -3.20 -7.38
C GLY A 7 -1.12 -4.01 -8.28
N ILE A 8 -1.47 -3.47 -9.45
CA ILE A 8 -2.28 -4.17 -10.46
C ILE A 8 -1.59 -5.45 -10.96
N SER A 9 -0.29 -5.40 -11.25
CA SER A 9 0.50 -6.55 -11.70
C SER A 9 0.56 -7.67 -10.65
N ASN A 10 0.50 -7.32 -9.36
CA ASN A 10 0.43 -8.28 -8.25
C ASN A 10 -1.01 -8.79 -7.98
N GLY A 11 -1.96 -8.53 -8.88
CA GLY A 11 -3.35 -8.99 -8.76
C GLY A 11 -4.21 -8.18 -7.79
N ALA A 12 -3.70 -7.07 -7.24
CA ALA A 12 -4.48 -6.21 -6.36
C ALA A 12 -5.30 -5.18 -7.14
N SER A 13 -6.49 -4.84 -6.61
CA SER A 13 -7.21 -3.64 -7.04
C SER A 13 -6.64 -2.43 -6.29
N VAL A 14 -6.31 -1.35 -7.02
CA VAL A 14 -5.71 -0.14 -6.44
C VAL A 14 -6.74 0.98 -6.31
N ILE A 15 -6.84 1.56 -5.11
CA ILE A 15 -7.72 2.71 -4.85
C ILE A 15 -6.85 3.95 -4.69
N VAL A 16 -7.05 4.94 -5.57
CA VAL A 16 -6.28 6.18 -5.57
C VAL A 16 -7.15 7.38 -5.27
N LYS A 17 -6.66 8.27 -4.42
CA LYS A 17 -7.34 9.51 -4.04
C LYS A 17 -6.59 10.71 -4.59
N SER A 18 -7.27 11.53 -5.38
CA SER A 18 -6.79 12.84 -5.84
C SER A 18 -7.97 13.79 -6.05
N PHE A 19 -7.76 15.07 -5.75
CA PHE A 19 -8.68 16.15 -6.14
C PHE A 19 -8.19 16.94 -7.35
N ASN A 20 -6.97 16.66 -7.81
CA ASN A 20 -6.39 17.27 -8.99
C ASN A 20 -6.77 16.44 -10.23
N HIS A 21 -7.43 17.08 -11.20
CA HIS A 21 -7.94 16.44 -12.40
C HIS A 21 -6.83 15.81 -13.26
N LYS A 22 -5.75 16.56 -13.50
CA LYS A 22 -4.59 16.05 -14.25
C LYS A 22 -4.00 14.79 -13.61
N ARG A 23 -3.89 14.76 -12.27
CA ARG A 23 -3.41 13.57 -11.55
C ARG A 23 -4.38 12.39 -11.65
N LEU A 24 -5.69 12.63 -11.75
CA LEU A 24 -6.67 11.56 -11.94
C LEU A 24 -6.49 10.93 -13.32
N GLU A 25 -6.33 11.75 -14.38
CA GLU A 25 -6.03 11.27 -15.73
C GLU A 25 -4.71 10.48 -15.78
N GLU A 26 -3.63 11.01 -15.18
CA GLU A 26 -2.35 10.31 -15.09
C GLU A 26 -2.47 8.98 -14.33
N ASN A 27 -3.25 8.93 -13.24
CA ASN A 27 -3.44 7.68 -12.50
C ASN A 27 -4.12 6.59 -13.35
N MET A 28 -5.06 6.96 -14.24
CA MET A 28 -5.72 6.00 -15.13
C MET A 28 -4.76 5.38 -16.14
N GLN A 29 -3.74 6.11 -16.57
CA GLN A 29 -2.70 5.62 -17.50
C GLN A 29 -1.88 4.46 -16.90
N ALA A 30 -1.96 4.22 -15.59
CA ALA A 30 -1.32 3.07 -14.97
C ALA A 30 -1.86 1.72 -15.48
N LEU A 31 -3.06 1.66 -16.07
CA LEU A 31 -3.61 0.44 -16.66
C LEU A 31 -2.81 -0.01 -17.90
N GLU A 32 -2.34 0.94 -18.69
CA GLU A 32 -1.64 0.71 -19.96
C GLU A 32 -0.12 0.59 -19.78
N LEU A 33 0.41 1.09 -18.66
CA LEU A 33 1.83 1.03 -18.35
C LEU A 33 2.32 -0.42 -18.30
N LYS A 34 3.51 -0.69 -18.82
CA LYS A 34 4.24 -1.94 -18.63
C LYS A 34 5.45 -1.67 -17.75
N ILE A 35 5.69 -2.57 -16.80
CA ILE A 35 6.88 -2.54 -15.93
C ILE A 35 7.76 -3.70 -16.37
N GLU A 36 9.07 -3.47 -16.46
CA GLU A 36 10.02 -4.53 -16.78
C GLU A 36 10.22 -5.47 -15.58
N ASP A 37 10.52 -6.74 -15.85
CA ASP A 37 10.74 -7.74 -14.79
C ASP A 37 11.93 -7.37 -13.87
N SER A 38 12.92 -6.66 -14.41
CA SER A 38 14.05 -6.08 -13.64
C SER A 38 13.57 -5.09 -12.59
N ASP A 39 12.66 -4.19 -12.95
CA ASP A 39 12.09 -3.21 -12.03
C ASP A 39 11.20 -3.85 -10.98
N LEU A 40 10.44 -4.89 -11.34
CA LEU A 40 9.65 -5.67 -10.38
C LEU A 40 10.55 -6.29 -9.31
N LYS A 41 11.65 -6.93 -9.72
CA LYS A 41 12.64 -7.48 -8.77
C LYS A 41 13.27 -6.42 -7.88
N ASN A 42 13.52 -5.22 -8.41
CA ASN A 42 14.05 -4.12 -7.61
C ASN A 42 13.05 -3.67 -6.53
N ILE A 43 11.75 -3.68 -6.84
CA ILE A 43 10.69 -3.34 -5.89
C ILE A 43 10.54 -4.42 -4.81
N GLU A 44 10.61 -5.70 -5.18
CA GLU A 44 10.55 -6.83 -4.23
C GLU A 44 11.69 -6.82 -3.21
N ASN A 45 12.85 -6.24 -3.55
CA ASN A 45 13.98 -6.11 -2.64
C ASN A 45 13.91 -4.85 -1.74
N MET A 46 12.87 -4.03 -1.85
CA MET A 46 12.70 -2.86 -0.99
C MET A 46 12.27 -3.28 0.41
N ASN A 47 12.72 -2.53 1.43
CA ASN A 47 12.27 -2.75 2.80
C ASN A 47 10.77 -2.50 2.92
N GLU A 48 10.04 -3.49 3.42
CA GLU A 48 8.61 -3.38 3.68
C GLU A 48 8.35 -2.52 4.91
N LYS A 49 7.25 -1.75 4.87
CA LYS A 49 6.80 -0.95 6.00
C LYS A 49 5.29 -0.72 5.96
N LYS A 50 4.61 -0.99 7.08
CA LYS A 50 3.19 -0.66 7.24
C LYS A 50 3.02 0.83 7.57
N ILE A 51 2.44 1.60 6.64
CA ILE A 51 2.23 3.05 6.83
C ILE A 51 1.07 3.32 7.80
N MET A 52 -0.03 2.57 7.67
CA MET A 52 -1.18 2.65 8.57
C MET A 52 -1.08 1.54 9.62
N SER A 53 -0.22 1.74 10.62
CA SER A 53 -0.06 0.79 11.74
C SER A 53 -1.31 0.69 12.61
N GLY A 54 -2.20 1.68 12.62
CA GLY A 54 -3.43 1.61 13.41
C GLY A 54 -3.22 1.88 14.90
N GLU A 55 -2.13 2.56 15.29
CA GLU A 55 -1.81 2.88 16.68
C GLU A 55 -2.96 3.54 17.47
N HIS A 56 -3.80 4.31 16.79
CA HIS A 56 -4.99 4.94 17.37
C HIS A 56 -6.09 3.97 17.82
N LEU A 57 -6.02 2.70 17.42
CA LEU A 57 -6.91 1.62 17.83
C LEU A 57 -6.42 0.92 19.11
N ILE A 58 -5.22 1.24 19.59
CA ILE A 58 -4.59 0.57 20.73
C ILE A 58 -4.91 1.33 22.01
N ASN A 59 -5.33 0.60 23.04
CA ASN A 59 -5.52 1.16 24.38
C ASN A 59 -5.48 0.08 25.46
N GLN A 60 -4.86 0.37 26.60
CA GLN A 60 -4.71 -0.59 27.69
C GLN A 60 -6.02 -0.95 28.40
N THR A 61 -7.00 -0.06 28.40
CA THR A 61 -8.23 -0.21 29.19
C THR A 61 -9.50 -0.25 28.35
N THR A 62 -9.53 0.40 27.19
CA THR A 62 -10.75 0.56 26.37
C THR A 62 -10.73 -0.17 25.04
N SER A 63 -9.58 -0.71 24.63
CA SER A 63 -9.44 -1.43 23.37
C SER A 63 -9.29 -2.94 23.61
N PRO A 64 -9.80 -3.80 22.72
CA PRO A 64 -9.43 -5.20 22.71
C PRO A 64 -7.93 -5.44 22.43
N TYR A 65 -7.23 -4.46 21.83
CA TYR A 65 -5.80 -4.56 21.50
C TYR A 65 -4.99 -3.62 22.40
N LYS A 66 -4.03 -4.18 23.16
CA LYS A 66 -3.18 -3.45 24.11
C LYS A 66 -1.83 -3.08 23.52
N THR A 67 -1.39 -3.80 22.49
CA THR A 67 -0.14 -3.53 21.78
C THR A 67 -0.37 -3.54 20.28
N ILE A 68 0.63 -3.05 19.54
CA ILE A 68 0.59 -3.04 18.08
C ILE A 68 0.74 -4.46 17.51
N GLN A 69 1.52 -5.29 18.20
CA GLN A 69 1.70 -6.71 17.88
C GLN A 69 0.38 -7.48 17.98
N GLU A 70 -0.39 -7.26 19.06
CA GLU A 70 -1.72 -7.88 19.22
C GLU A 70 -2.70 -7.46 18.14
N LEU A 71 -2.60 -6.23 17.61
CA LEU A 71 -3.48 -5.75 16.53
C LEU A 71 -3.18 -6.47 15.19
N TRP A 72 -1.92 -6.87 14.98
CA TRP A 72 -1.44 -7.42 13.72
C TRP A 72 -1.01 -8.89 13.80
N ASP A 73 -1.26 -9.58 14.91
CA ASP A 73 -0.80 -10.95 15.14
C ASP A 73 0.70 -11.14 14.86
N ASP A 74 1.51 -10.18 15.32
CA ASP A 74 2.97 -10.08 15.06
C ASP A 74 3.37 -9.84 13.57
N GLU A 75 2.42 -9.64 12.65
CA GLU A 75 2.66 -9.29 11.24
C GLU A 75 2.84 -7.77 11.00
N ILE A 76 3.81 -7.16 11.69
CA ILE A 76 4.16 -5.74 11.53
C ILE A 76 5.67 -5.46 11.45
#